data_AF-A0A2S9G3W8-F1
#
_entry.id   AF-A0A2S9G3W8-F1
#
_cell.length_a   1.000
_cell.length_b   1.000
_cell.length_c   1.000
_cell.angle_alpha   90.00
_cell.angle_beta   90.00
_cell.angle_gamma   90.00
#
_symmetry.space_group_name_H-M   'P 1'
#
loop_
_entity.id
_entity.type
_entity.pdbx_description
1 polymer ?
#
loop_
_entity_poly.entity_id
_entity_poly.type
_entity_poly.pdbx_seq_one_letter_code
_entity_poly.pdbx_strand_id
1 'polypeptide(L)'
;MGQSSYAELSLDAIAARAGTSKPAIYRRWRGKAHLVHEAVFPIDATTEIPDTGSLESDVREMIRRTLAVLSTPAARAALPGLVG
;
A
#
# COMPACT_ATOMS: atom_id res chain seq x y z
N MET A 1 -13.10 14.22 -6.40
CA MET A 1 -12.06 13.18 -6.32
C MET A 1 -12.43 12.25 -5.17
N GLY A 2 -13.06 11.11 -5.47
CA GLY A 2 -13.61 10.22 -4.44
C GLY A 2 -12.50 9.40 -3.78
N GLN A 3 -12.33 9.54 -2.47
CA GLN A 3 -11.52 8.63 -1.66
C GLN A 3 -12.31 7.33 -1.51
N SER A 4 -12.12 6.38 -2.43
CA SER A 4 -12.77 5.08 -2.31
C SER A 4 -12.19 4.34 -1.11
N SER A 5 -13.03 4.03 -0.14
CA SER A 5 -12.62 3.20 0.99
C SER A 5 -12.24 1.79 0.51
N TYR A 6 -11.49 1.04 1.33
CA TYR A 6 -11.22 -0.37 1.04
C TYR A 6 -12.48 -1.16 0.66
N ALA A 7 -13.62 -0.89 1.30
CA ALA A 7 -14.88 -1.57 1.01
C ALA A 7 -15.41 -1.28 -0.41
N GLU A 8 -15.29 -0.03 -0.87
CA GLU A 8 -15.78 0.44 -2.17
C GLU A 8 -14.89 0.02 -3.36
N LEU A 9 -13.67 -0.46 -3.10
CA LEU A 9 -12.77 -0.95 -4.14
C LEU A 9 -13.36 -2.19 -4.84
N SER A 10 -13.67 -2.08 -6.12
CA SER A 10 -14.12 -3.18 -6.97
C SER A 10 -12.99 -3.69 -7.86
N LEU A 11 -12.77 -5.01 -7.87
CA LEU A 11 -11.80 -5.65 -8.79
C LEU A 11 -12.18 -5.45 -10.27
N ASP A 12 -13.47 -5.29 -10.60
CA ASP A 12 -13.88 -4.94 -11.97
C ASP A 12 -13.44 -3.53 -12.34
N ALA A 13 -13.66 -2.56 -11.43
CA ALA A 13 -13.25 -1.19 -11.66
C ALA A 13 -11.72 -1.06 -11.75
N ILE A 14 -10.99 -1.84 -10.95
CA ILE A 14 -9.52 -1.92 -11.02
C ILE A 14 -9.08 -2.51 -12.35
N ALA A 15 -9.67 -3.62 -12.79
CA ALA A 15 -9.37 -4.25 -14.07
C ALA A 15 -9.61 -3.31 -15.24
N ALA A 16 -10.78 -2.66 -15.28
CA ALA A 16 -11.15 -1.69 -16.30
C ALA A 16 -10.17 -0.50 -16.33
N ARG A 17 -9.83 0.06 -15.16
CA ARG A 17 -8.88 1.19 -15.06
C ARG A 17 -7.45 0.80 -15.44
N ALA A 18 -7.04 -0.42 -15.15
CA ALA A 18 -5.70 -0.93 -15.47
C ALA A 18 -5.60 -1.55 -16.88
N GLY A 19 -6.68 -1.51 -17.68
CA GLY A 19 -6.69 -2.10 -19.04
C GLY A 19 -6.46 -3.61 -19.04
N THR A 20 -6.88 -4.31 -17.98
CA THR A 20 -6.65 -5.75 -17.78
C THR A 20 -7.94 -6.49 -17.44
N SER A 21 -7.85 -7.80 -17.18
CA SER A 21 -8.98 -8.63 -16.80
C SER A 21 -8.87 -9.11 -15.34
N LYS A 22 -10.00 -9.38 -14.70
CA LYS A 22 -10.05 -10.01 -13.37
C LYS A 22 -9.19 -11.27 -13.25
N PRO A 23 -9.22 -12.22 -14.21
CA PRO A 23 -8.33 -13.38 -14.19
C PRO A 23 -6.84 -13.01 -14.19
N ALA A 24 -6.45 -11.97 -14.94
CA ALA A 24 -5.06 -11.51 -14.95
C ALA A 24 -4.63 -10.92 -13.59
N ILE A 25 -5.53 -10.21 -12.92
CA ILE A 25 -5.32 -9.72 -11.56
C ILE A 25 -5.16 -10.90 -10.59
N TYR A 26 -6.07 -11.87 -10.59
CA TYR A 26 -5.98 -13.02 -9.68
C TYR A 26 -4.75 -13.90 -9.89
N ARG A 27 -4.19 -13.95 -11.11
CA ARG A 27 -2.91 -14.65 -11.36
C ARG A 27 -1.74 -14.02 -10.62
N ARG A 28 -1.73 -12.68 -10.48
CA ARG A 28 -0.62 -11.94 -9.88
C ARG A 28 -0.82 -11.68 -8.38
N TRP A 29 -2.07 -11.51 -7.95
CA TRP A 29 -2.42 -11.29 -6.54
C TRP A 29 -3.48 -12.28 -6.08
N ARG A 30 -3.23 -12.96 -4.96
CA ARG A 30 -4.12 -14.02 -4.44
C ARG A 30 -5.43 -13.50 -3.84
N GLY A 31 -5.65 -12.19 -3.84
CA GLY A 31 -6.89 -11.58 -3.39
C GLY A 31 -6.81 -10.05 -3.33
N LYS A 32 -7.95 -9.43 -3.01
CA LYS A 32 -8.08 -7.97 -2.90
C LYS A 32 -7.12 -7.38 -1.85
N ALA A 33 -6.95 -8.04 -0.70
CA ALA A 33 -6.05 -7.58 0.34
C ALA A 33 -4.59 -7.53 -0.14
N HIS A 34 -4.11 -8.60 -0.80
CA HIS A 34 -2.75 -8.67 -1.34
C HIS A 34 -2.52 -7.60 -2.43
N LEU A 35 -3.48 -7.43 -3.35
CA LEU A 35 -3.44 -6.37 -4.36
C LEU A 35 -3.36 -4.98 -3.72
N VAL A 36 -4.26 -4.67 -2.78
CA VAL A 36 -4.32 -3.36 -2.14
C VAL A 36 -3.05 -3.11 -1.33
N HIS A 37 -2.54 -4.13 -0.62
CA HIS A 37 -1.28 -4.03 0.11
C HIS A 37 -0.13 -3.65 -0.82
N GLU A 38 0.10 -4.38 -1.91
CA GLU A 38 1.20 -4.05 -2.84
C GLU A 38 1.04 -2.68 -3.51
N ALA A 39 -0.20 -2.24 -3.77
CA ALA A 39 -0.46 -0.94 -4.38
C ALA A 39 -0.24 0.24 -3.41
N VAL A 40 -0.46 0.03 -2.12
CA VAL A 40 -0.44 1.08 -1.09
C VAL A 40 0.89 1.10 -0.32
N PHE A 41 1.52 -0.06 -0.15
CA PHE A 41 2.78 -0.25 0.58
C PHE A 41 3.81 -0.93 -0.33
N PRO A 42 4.29 -0.25 -1.39
CA PRO A 42 5.33 -0.79 -2.24
C PRO A 42 6.65 -0.90 -1.47
N ILE A 43 7.39 -1.98 -1.72
CA ILE A 43 8.77 -2.09 -1.27
C ILE A 43 9.63 -1.25 -2.22
N ASP A 44 10.20 -0.18 -1.71
CA ASP A 44 11.08 0.73 -2.45
C ASP A 44 12.24 1.24 -1.57
N ALA A 45 12.99 2.24 -2.04
CA ALA A 45 14.11 2.83 -1.32
C ALA A 45 13.74 3.36 0.09
N THR A 46 12.47 3.69 0.34
CA THR A 46 12.02 4.11 1.68
C THR A 46 11.94 2.94 2.66
N THR A 47 11.92 1.70 2.17
CA THR A 47 11.90 0.46 2.96
C THR A 47 13.31 -0.01 3.32
N GLU A 48 14.36 0.56 2.73
CA GLU A 48 15.75 0.27 3.10
C GLU A 48 16.04 0.71 4.53
N ILE A 49 16.78 -0.14 5.25
CA ILE A 49 17.24 0.18 6.61
C ILE A 49 18.24 1.33 6.51
N PRO A 50 17.98 2.47 7.16
CA PRO A 50 18.95 3.57 7.18
C PRO A 50 20.26 3.11 7.84
N ASP A 51 21.38 3.54 7.27
CA ASP A 51 22.72 3.32 7.83
C ASP A 51 23.43 4.67 7.92
N THR A 52 23.04 5.47 8.91
CA THR A 52 23.59 6.80 9.17
C THR A 52 24.80 6.75 10.11
N GLY A 53 25.19 5.56 10.57
CA GLY A 53 26.22 5.35 11.60
C GLY A 53 25.73 5.60 13.03
N SER A 54 24.43 5.79 13.25
CA SER A 54 23.83 6.02 14.56
C SER A 54 22.48 5.32 14.67
N LEU A 55 22.38 4.30 15.53
CA LEU A 55 21.15 3.54 15.76
C LEU A 55 19.95 4.44 16.11
N GLU A 56 20.16 5.49 16.92
CA GLU A 56 19.08 6.43 17.25
C GLU A 56 18.57 7.16 16.00
N SER A 57 19.49 7.63 15.15
CA SER A 57 19.15 8.33 13.92
C SER A 57 18.46 7.41 12.93
N ASP A 58 18.92 6.16 12.83
CA ASP A 58 18.33 5.15 11.95
C ASP A 58 16.90 4.79 12.40
N VAL A 59 16.68 4.54 13.68
CA VAL A 59 15.34 4.27 14.23
C VAL A 59 14.41 5.46 14.03
N ARG A 60 14.90 6.68 14.26
CA ARG A 60 14.10 7.90 14.05
C ARG A 60 13.69 8.05 12.59
N GLU A 61 14.60 7.77 11.67
CA GLU A 61 14.34 7.84 10.24
C GLU A 61 13.34 6.76 9.79
N MET A 62 13.48 5.53 10.29
CA MET A 62 12.49 4.46 10.05
C MET A 62 11.08 4.86 10.50
N ILE A 63 10.94 5.45 11.70
CA ILE A 63 9.64 5.91 12.21
C ILE A 63 9.08 7.02 11.32
N ARG A 64 9.90 7.99 10.89
CA ARG A 64 9.44 9.08 10.00
C ARG A 64 8.93 8.54 8.68
N ARG A 65 9.68 7.64 8.02
CA ARG A 65 9.28 7.02 6.76
C ARG A 65 7.98 6.25 6.91
N THR A 66 7.85 5.48 7.99
CA THR A 66 6.62 4.76 8.33
C THR A 66 5.43 5.70 8.48
N LEU A 67 5.59 6.80 9.24
CA LEU A 67 4.54 7.80 9.41
C LEU A 67 4.15 8.48 8.09
N ALA A 68 5.14 8.80 7.24
CA ALA A 68 4.89 9.39 5.94
C ALA A 68 4.00 8.48 5.08
N VAL A 69 4.32 7.18 5.01
CA VAL A 69 3.53 6.19 4.27
C VAL A 69 2.12 6.02 4.86
N LEU A 70 2.01 5.83 6.17
CA LEU A 70 0.72 5.62 6.84
C LEU A 70 -0.20 6.84 6.79
N SER A 71 0.36 8.04 6.67
CA SER A 71 -0.41 9.29 6.57
C SER A 71 -0.99 9.55 5.17
N THR A 72 -0.55 8.82 4.14
CA THR A 72 -1.06 8.99 2.77
C THR A 72 -2.57 8.73 2.69
N PRO A 73 -3.32 9.44 1.82
CA PRO A 73 -4.74 9.18 1.63
C PRO A 73 -5.05 7.72 1.24
N ALA A 74 -4.16 7.10 0.45
CA ALA A 74 -4.28 5.71 0.05
C ALA A 74 -4.14 4.75 1.23
N ALA A 75 -3.13 4.93 2.09
CA ALA A 75 -2.96 4.14 3.32
C ALA A 75 -4.15 4.32 4.26
N ARG A 76 -4.60 5.56 4.48
CA ARG A 76 -5.76 5.86 5.33
C ARG A 76 -7.04 5.16 4.86
N ALA A 77 -7.25 5.08 3.55
CA ALA A 77 -8.42 4.40 2.98
C ALA A 77 -8.32 2.86 3.03
N ALA A 78 -7.09 2.32 2.97
CA ALA A 78 -6.83 0.88 2.94
C ALA A 78 -6.77 0.23 4.33
N LEU A 79 -6.16 0.91 5.31
CA LEU A 79 -5.83 0.35 6.63
C LEU A 79 -7.02 -0.33 7.34
N PRO A 80 -8.22 0.28 7.45
CA PRO A 80 -9.34 -0.35 8.15
C PRO A 80 -9.77 -1.71 7.56
N GLY A 81 -9.57 -1.91 6.26
CA GLY A 81 -9.95 -3.15 5.58
C GLY A 81 -8.83 -4.18 5.42
N LEU A 82 -7.59 -3.80 5.75
CA LEU A 82 -6.43 -4.71 5.80
C LEU A 82 -6.17 -5.28 7.20
N VAL A 83 -6.58 -4.54 8.25
CA VAL A 83 -6.32 -4.88 9.67
C VAL A 83 -7.57 -5.44 10.37
N GLY A 84 -8.76 -5.23 9.78
CA GLY A 84 -10.04 -5.71 10.29
C GLY A 84 -10.40 -7.14 9.89
#